data_AF-A0A956MWJ1-F1
#
_entry.id   AF-A0A956MWJ1-F1
#
_cell.length_a   1.000
_cell.length_b   1.000
_cell.length_c   1.000
_cell.angle_alpha   90.00
_cell.angle_beta   90.00
_cell.angle_gamma   90.00
#
_symmetry.space_group_name_H-M   'P 1'
#
loop_
_entity.id
_entity.type
_entity.pdbx_description
1 polymer ?
#
loop_
_entity_poly.entity_id
_entity_poly.type
_entity_poly.pdbx_seq_one_letter_code
_entity_poly.pdbx_strand_id
1 'polypeptide(L)'
;LKDGASVDLDTPNAIKLTWRNKKIDLVRKNYTNVNEIFSDFDFTVCMAAIDTSSKQFIYYQDYFIHLSTKKLVFDEENKIVYPISTLWRCQKYIQKGFTICMGGTLRLIMEIRALDLENIQVPIMFAGGDGRIDLSKWQGHSRTLEELMTFYPID
;
A
#
# COMPACT_ATOMS: atom_id res chain seq x y z
N LEU A 1 15.53 20.04 -6.06
CA LEU A 1 15.45 19.25 -4.80
C LEU A 1 16.10 20.05 -3.69
N LYS A 2 15.64 19.95 -2.43
CA LYS A 2 16.35 20.60 -1.31
C LYS A 2 17.75 20.00 -1.16
N ASP A 3 18.68 20.79 -0.65
CA ASP A 3 20.08 20.37 -0.43
C ASP A 3 20.15 19.03 0.33
N GLY A 4 20.97 18.11 -0.21
CA GLY A 4 21.24 16.79 0.36
C GLY A 4 20.22 15.70 0.04
N ALA A 5 19.35 15.88 -0.96
CA ALA A 5 18.52 14.80 -1.49
C ALA A 5 19.18 14.17 -2.73
N SER A 6 19.36 12.85 -2.73
CA SER A 6 19.74 12.06 -3.90
C SER A 6 18.52 11.37 -4.50
N VAL A 7 18.41 11.34 -5.82
CA VAL A 7 17.37 10.57 -6.51
C VAL A 7 17.92 9.17 -6.77
N ASP A 8 17.21 8.18 -6.26
CA ASP A 8 17.57 6.75 -6.40
C ASP A 8 16.83 6.13 -7.61
N LEU A 9 15.62 6.62 -7.92
CA LEU A 9 14.83 6.23 -9.09
C LEU A 9 13.84 7.32 -9.46
N ASP A 10 13.64 7.55 -10.76
CA ASP A 10 12.55 8.39 -11.27
C ASP A 10 11.81 7.67 -12.41
N THR A 11 10.51 7.48 -12.22
CA THR A 11 9.56 6.91 -13.21
C THR A 11 8.42 7.90 -13.42
N PRO A 12 7.60 7.81 -14.48
CA PRO A 12 6.45 8.71 -14.65
C PRO A 12 5.51 8.78 -13.44
N ASN A 13 5.37 7.67 -12.71
CA ASN A 13 4.38 7.54 -11.63
C ASN A 13 4.98 7.59 -10.22
N ALA A 14 6.30 7.57 -10.05
CA ALA A 14 6.94 7.60 -8.75
C ALA A 14 8.40 8.10 -8.77
N ILE A 15 8.82 8.74 -7.68
CA ILE A 15 10.23 9.09 -7.40
C ILE A 15 10.64 8.38 -6.12
N LYS A 16 11.82 7.77 -6.12
CA LYS A 16 12.51 7.36 -4.91
C LYS A 16 13.70 8.26 -4.67
N LEU A 17 13.81 8.77 -3.47
CA LEU A 17 14.90 9.64 -3.08
C LEU A 17 15.37 9.34 -1.67
N THR A 18 16.65 9.55 -1.44
CA THR A 18 17.24 9.50 -0.12
C THR A 18 17.50 10.93 0.35
N TRP A 19 16.89 11.31 1.46
CA TRP A 19 17.09 12.62 2.08
C TRP A 19 17.35 12.46 3.57
N ARG A 20 18.45 13.03 4.08
CA ARG A 20 18.87 12.94 5.49
C ARG A 20 18.88 11.48 6.01
N ASN A 21 19.46 10.57 5.22
CA ASN A 21 19.51 9.12 5.50
C ASN A 21 18.13 8.44 5.64
N LYS A 22 17.07 9.06 5.11
CA LYS A 22 15.73 8.48 5.02
C LYS A 22 15.39 8.21 3.57
N LYS A 23 14.94 6.98 3.28
CA LYS A 23 14.36 6.61 1.99
C LYS A 23 12.93 7.12 1.92
N ILE A 24 12.62 7.88 0.88
CA ILE A 24 11.33 8.50 0.65
C ILE A 24 10.84 8.04 -0.72
N ASP A 25 9.66 7.44 -0.73
CA ASP A 25 8.97 7.03 -1.95
C ASP A 25 7.81 8.02 -2.17
N LEU A 26 7.90 8.80 -3.25
CA LEU A 26 6.85 9.73 -3.70
C LEU A 26 6.08 9.07 -4.83
N VAL A 27 4.77 8.97 -4.70
CA VAL A 27 3.88 8.48 -5.76
C VAL A 27 3.17 9.68 -6.40
N ARG A 28 3.17 9.75 -7.72
CA ARG A 28 2.47 10.77 -8.50
C ARG A 28 1.10 10.23 -8.92
N LYS A 29 0.05 10.71 -8.26
CA LYS A 29 -1.35 10.48 -8.65
C LYS A 29 -2.13 11.78 -8.49
N ASN A 30 -3.09 12.00 -9.38
CA ASN A 30 -4.01 13.12 -9.31
C ASN A 30 -5.34 12.62 -8.77
N TYR A 31 -5.92 13.39 -7.86
CA TYR A 31 -7.22 13.11 -7.24
C TYR A 31 -8.05 14.37 -7.27
N THR A 32 -9.37 14.22 -7.38
CA THR A 32 -10.30 15.35 -7.41
C THR A 32 -10.62 15.84 -6.00
N ASN A 33 -10.65 14.92 -5.03
CA ASN A 33 -10.98 15.21 -3.64
C ASN A 33 -10.31 14.20 -2.69
N VAL A 34 -10.37 14.48 -1.38
CA VAL A 34 -9.75 13.64 -0.33
C VAL A 34 -10.41 12.26 -0.20
N ASN A 35 -11.69 12.12 -0.52
CA ASN A 35 -12.37 10.82 -0.42
C ASN A 35 -11.83 9.86 -1.48
N GLU A 36 -11.54 10.35 -2.70
CA GLU A 36 -10.86 9.57 -3.73
C GLU A 36 -9.45 9.13 -3.26
N ILE A 37 -8.72 9.99 -2.55
CA ILE A 37 -7.43 9.62 -1.96
C ILE A 37 -7.61 8.49 -0.96
N PHE A 38 -8.58 8.60 -0.05
CA PHE A 38 -8.82 7.58 0.98
C PHE A 38 -9.31 6.25 0.39
N SER A 39 -10.05 6.29 -0.72
CA SER A 39 -10.52 5.08 -1.42
C SER A 39 -9.41 4.18 -1.96
N ASP A 40 -8.21 4.73 -2.17
CA ASP A 40 -7.02 4.00 -2.62
C ASP A 40 -6.29 3.25 -1.48
N PHE A 41 -6.68 3.45 -0.22
CA PHE A 41 -6.05 2.81 0.95
C PHE A 41 -6.91 1.68 1.53
N ASP A 42 -6.26 0.56 1.91
CA ASP A 42 -6.99 -0.58 2.46
C ASP A 42 -7.51 -0.31 3.88
N PHE A 43 -6.69 0.30 4.74
CA PHE A 43 -6.97 0.42 6.16
C PHE A 43 -7.26 1.86 6.54
N THR A 44 -8.28 2.06 7.36
CA THR A 44 -8.66 3.36 7.92
C THR A 44 -7.52 4.06 8.67
N VAL A 45 -6.60 3.32 9.30
CA VAL A 45 -5.38 3.87 9.93
C VAL A 45 -4.36 4.47 8.95
N CYS A 46 -4.58 4.31 7.65
CA CYS A 46 -3.82 4.96 6.58
C CYS A 46 -4.59 6.13 5.93
N MET A 47 -5.81 6.43 6.38
CA MET A 47 -6.68 7.45 5.80
C MET A 47 -6.59 8.75 6.59
N ALA A 48 -5.43 9.40 6.49
CA ALA A 48 -5.20 10.74 7.00
C ALA A 48 -4.32 11.53 6.03
N ALA A 49 -4.60 12.82 5.90
CA ALA A 49 -3.94 13.72 4.97
C ALA A 49 -3.77 15.11 5.59
N ILE A 50 -2.78 15.85 5.09
CA ILE A 50 -2.63 17.28 5.36
C ILE A 50 -2.89 18.00 4.05
N ASP A 51 -3.93 18.82 4.00
CA ASP A 51 -4.10 19.77 2.92
C ASP A 51 -3.11 20.91 3.10
N THR A 52 -2.16 21.03 2.18
CA THR A 52 -1.09 22.03 2.25
C THR A 52 -1.57 23.45 1.96
N SER A 53 -2.70 23.60 1.27
CA SER A 53 -3.29 24.90 0.92
C SER A 53 -4.08 25.47 2.10
N SER A 54 -4.98 24.68 2.70
CA SER A 54 -5.76 25.09 3.88
C SER A 54 -5.03 24.87 5.21
N LYS A 55 -3.91 24.12 5.21
CA LYS A 55 -3.19 23.66 6.41
C LYS A 55 -4.04 22.82 7.36
N GLN A 56 -5.08 22.18 6.84
CA GLN A 56 -5.98 21.33 7.64
C GLN A 56 -5.51 19.89 7.65
N PHE A 57 -5.64 19.25 8.81
CA PHE A 57 -5.48 17.81 8.96
C PHE A 57 -6.84 17.14 8.74
N ILE A 58 -6.94 16.35 7.68
CA ILE A 58 -8.15 15.66 7.26
C ILE A 58 -7.95 14.17 7.54
N TYR A 59 -8.93 13.51 8.16
CA TYR A 59 -8.81 12.12 8.57
C TYR A 59 -10.17 11.42 8.53
N TYR A 60 -10.14 10.11 8.37
CA TYR A 60 -11.33 9.26 8.46
C TYR A 60 -11.95 9.33 9.88
N GLN A 61 -13.27 9.27 10.04
CA GLN A 61 -13.94 9.57 11.32
C GLN A 61 -13.35 8.78 12.51
N ASP A 62 -13.05 7.49 12.29
CA ASP A 62 -12.55 6.56 13.31
C ASP A 62 -11.03 6.38 13.29
N TYR A 63 -10.31 7.20 12.52
CA TYR A 63 -8.86 7.12 12.33
C TYR A 63 -8.11 7.01 13.67
N PHE A 64 -8.37 7.92 14.61
CA PHE A 64 -7.68 7.95 15.90
C PHE A 64 -8.07 6.78 16.80
N ILE A 65 -9.31 6.30 16.71
CA ILE A 65 -9.79 5.15 17.48
C ILE A 65 -9.09 3.88 16.98
N HIS A 66 -9.06 3.66 15.67
CA HIS A 66 -8.40 2.51 15.07
C HIS A 66 -6.87 2.56 15.27
N LEU A 67 -6.26 3.76 15.18
CA LEU A 67 -4.83 3.92 15.39
C LEU A 67 -4.43 3.66 16.85
N SER A 68 -5.15 4.24 17.82
CA SER A 68 -4.86 4.09 19.25
C SER A 68 -5.07 2.65 19.75
N THR A 69 -6.08 1.96 19.22
CA THR A 69 -6.36 0.56 19.54
C THR A 69 -5.55 -0.44 18.69
N LYS A 70 -4.71 0.05 17.77
CA LYS A 70 -3.93 -0.75 16.81
C LYS A 70 -4.81 -1.76 16.06
N LYS A 71 -5.95 -1.31 15.55
CA LYS A 71 -6.88 -2.13 14.76
C LYS A 71 -6.73 -1.85 13.27
N LEU A 72 -6.63 -2.92 12.48
CA LEU A 72 -6.76 -2.88 11.03
C LEU A 72 -8.23 -3.04 10.68
N VAL A 73 -8.84 -1.95 10.23
CA VAL A 73 -10.24 -1.91 9.82
C VAL A 73 -10.28 -1.42 8.37
N PHE A 74 -10.91 -2.20 7.51
CA PHE A 74 -11.22 -1.80 6.14
C PHE A 74 -12.38 -0.81 6.16
N ASP A 75 -12.34 0.17 5.28
CA ASP A 75 -13.52 1.00 5.02
C ASP A 75 -14.57 0.16 4.26
N GLU A 76 -15.83 0.23 4.68
CA GLU A 76 -16.91 -0.61 4.13
C GLU A 76 -17.23 -0.25 2.69
N GLU A 77 -17.05 1.02 2.32
CA GLU A 77 -17.30 1.53 0.96
C GLU A 77 -16.13 1.24 0.00
N ASN A 78 -14.92 0.98 0.51
CA ASN A 78 -13.74 0.80 -0.33
C ASN A 78 -13.61 -0.62 -0.88
N LYS A 79 -13.30 -0.75 -2.17
CA LYS A 79 -12.94 -2.04 -2.75
C LYS A 79 -11.49 -2.41 -2.40
N ILE A 80 -11.24 -3.66 -2.03
CA ILE A 80 -9.87 -4.19 -1.90
C ILE A 80 -9.35 -4.48 -3.31
N VAL A 81 -8.71 -3.50 -3.94
CA VAL A 81 -8.23 -3.61 -5.33
C VAL A 81 -7.16 -4.68 -5.50
N TYR A 82 -6.31 -4.87 -4.49
CA TYR A 82 -5.18 -5.79 -4.52
C TYR A 82 -5.16 -6.71 -3.30
N PRO A 83 -5.99 -7.78 -3.27
CA PRO A 83 -6.18 -8.61 -2.09
C PRO A 83 -4.90 -9.29 -1.61
N ILE A 84 -4.06 -9.80 -2.52
CA ILE A 84 -2.77 -10.41 -2.16
C ILE A 84 -1.84 -9.38 -1.49
N SER A 85 -1.65 -8.20 -2.11
CA SER A 85 -0.82 -7.13 -1.52
C SER A 85 -1.37 -6.62 -0.19
N THR A 86 -2.69 -6.61 -0.05
CA THR A 86 -3.38 -6.27 1.21
C THR A 86 -3.07 -7.30 2.30
N LEU A 87 -3.04 -8.60 1.97
CA LEU A 87 -2.62 -9.65 2.90
C LEU A 87 -1.18 -9.46 3.39
N TRP A 88 -0.25 -9.14 2.49
CA TRP A 88 1.14 -8.84 2.88
C TRP A 88 1.23 -7.60 3.78
N ARG A 89 0.44 -6.56 3.49
CA ARG A 89 0.34 -5.38 4.35
C ARG A 89 -0.28 -5.73 5.72
N CYS A 90 -1.31 -6.58 5.77
CA CYS A 90 -1.86 -7.11 7.03
C CYS A 90 -0.75 -7.76 7.87
N GLN A 91 0.03 -8.69 7.30
CA GLN A 91 1.12 -9.35 8.00
C GLN A 91 2.16 -8.35 8.54
N LYS A 92 2.57 -7.37 7.71
CA LYS A 92 3.49 -6.30 8.09
C LYS A 92 2.98 -5.48 9.26
N TYR A 93 1.69 -5.14 9.29
CA TYR A 93 1.09 -4.39 10.39
C TYR A 93 0.88 -5.25 11.64
N ILE A 94 0.56 -6.53 11.49
CA ILE A 94 0.48 -7.49 12.61
C ILE A 94 1.84 -7.59 13.32
N GLN A 95 2.94 -7.68 12.56
CA GLN A 95 4.30 -7.65 13.13
C GLN A 95 4.60 -6.35 13.90
N LYS A 96 3.89 -5.25 13.61
CA LYS A 96 3.98 -3.97 14.34
C LYS A 96 3.02 -3.88 15.54
N GLY A 97 2.34 -4.97 15.88
CA GLY A 97 1.40 -5.06 17.00
C GLY A 97 -0.01 -4.59 16.67
N PHE A 98 -0.39 -4.52 15.39
CA PHE A 98 -1.78 -4.34 15.01
C PHE A 98 -2.54 -5.66 15.02
N THR A 99 -3.86 -5.58 15.14
CA THR A 99 -4.78 -6.72 15.08
C THR A 99 -5.85 -6.48 14.03
N ILE A 100 -6.32 -7.56 13.41
CA ILE A 100 -7.46 -7.55 12.50
C ILE A 100 -8.55 -8.46 13.09
N CYS A 101 -9.81 -8.02 13.02
CA CYS A 101 -10.92 -8.84 13.50
C CYS A 101 -11.26 -9.96 12.51
N MET A 102 -11.95 -11.00 12.98
CA MET A 102 -12.39 -12.12 12.15
C MET A 102 -13.21 -11.66 10.93
N GLY A 103 -14.06 -10.64 11.07
CA GLY A 103 -14.83 -10.07 9.96
C GLY A 103 -13.95 -9.45 8.88
N GLY A 104 -12.92 -8.69 9.27
CA GLY A 104 -11.93 -8.14 8.33
C GLY A 104 -11.15 -9.25 7.63
N THR A 105 -10.71 -10.27 8.38
CA THR A 105 -10.04 -11.44 7.81
C THR A 105 -10.93 -12.15 6.79
N LEU A 106 -12.20 -12.39 7.12
CA LEU A 106 -13.14 -13.05 6.22
C LEU A 106 -13.35 -12.25 4.94
N ARG A 107 -13.54 -10.93 5.04
CA ARG A 107 -13.65 -10.03 3.88
C ARG A 107 -12.43 -10.17 2.96
N LEU A 108 -11.23 -10.12 3.52
CA LEU A 108 -10.00 -10.28 2.74
C LEU A 108 -9.92 -11.65 2.03
N ILE A 109 -10.28 -12.73 2.73
CA ILE A 109 -10.30 -14.08 2.14
C ILE A 109 -11.30 -14.18 0.99
N MET A 110 -12.48 -13.57 1.13
CA MET A 110 -13.50 -13.54 0.07
C MET A 110 -13.00 -12.83 -1.18
N GLU A 111 -12.31 -11.70 -1.01
CA GLU A 111 -11.71 -10.96 -2.14
C GLU A 111 -10.58 -11.76 -2.81
N ILE A 112 -9.74 -12.46 -2.03
CA ILE A 112 -8.71 -13.35 -2.58
C ILE A 112 -9.34 -14.50 -3.38
N ARG A 113 -10.42 -15.10 -2.86
CA ARG A 113 -11.14 -16.19 -3.54
C ARG A 113 -11.77 -15.75 -4.87
N ALA A 114 -12.16 -14.47 -4.97
CA ALA A 114 -12.75 -13.91 -6.17
C ALA A 114 -11.71 -13.55 -7.26
N LEU A 115 -10.41 -13.69 -6.98
CA LEU A 115 -9.35 -13.42 -7.96
C LEU A 115 -9.34 -14.48 -9.06
N ASP A 116 -9.22 -14.01 -10.29
CA ASP A 116 -8.80 -14.84 -11.41
C ASP A 116 -7.30 -15.12 -11.29
N LEU A 117 -6.95 -16.35 -10.97
CA LEU A 117 -5.57 -16.77 -10.72
C LEU A 117 -4.71 -16.80 -11.99
N GLU A 118 -5.33 -16.84 -13.17
CA GLU A 118 -4.63 -16.85 -14.45
C GLU A 118 -4.19 -15.43 -14.85
N ASN A 119 -4.92 -14.40 -14.40
CA ASN A 119 -4.70 -12.99 -14.73
C ASN A 119 -4.48 -12.10 -13.50
N ILE A 120 -3.77 -12.59 -12.49
CA ILE A 120 -3.53 -11.82 -11.26
C ILE A 120 -2.68 -10.58 -11.57
N GLN A 121 -3.21 -9.40 -11.25
CA GLN A 121 -2.42 -8.18 -11.18
C GLN A 121 -1.93 -7.95 -9.75
N VAL A 122 -0.65 -8.20 -9.51
CA VAL A 122 0.00 -7.85 -8.24
C VAL A 122 0.76 -6.54 -8.42
N PRO A 123 0.38 -5.44 -7.75
CA PRO A 123 1.16 -4.21 -7.81
C PRO A 123 2.47 -4.46 -7.07
N ILE A 124 3.55 -4.27 -7.81
CA ILE A 124 4.95 -4.44 -7.41
C ILE A 124 5.35 -3.25 -6.52
N MET A 125 4.57 -2.97 -5.48
CA MET A 125 4.92 -1.98 -4.45
C MET A 125 5.37 -2.65 -3.14
N PHE A 126 5.29 -3.98 -3.03
CA PHE A 126 5.58 -4.70 -1.78
C PHE A 126 6.34 -6.04 -1.90
N ALA A 127 6.92 -6.38 -3.05
CA ALA A 127 7.73 -7.60 -3.22
C ALA A 127 9.21 -7.39 -2.80
N GLY A 128 9.41 -6.97 -1.55
CA GLY A 128 10.71 -7.07 -0.89
C GLY A 128 10.49 -7.77 0.43
N GLY A 129 11.43 -8.62 0.87
CA GLY A 129 11.38 -9.25 2.20
C GLY A 129 11.34 -8.26 3.38
N ASP A 130 11.45 -6.94 3.12
CA ASP A 130 11.24 -5.79 4.01
C ASP A 130 10.24 -4.74 3.42
N GLY A 131 9.59 -5.08 2.31
CA GLY A 131 8.76 -4.20 1.47
C GLY A 131 9.53 -3.38 0.44
N ARG A 132 10.81 -3.64 0.16
CA ARG A 132 11.57 -2.95 -0.90
C ARG A 132 11.92 -3.87 -2.06
N ILE A 133 11.39 -3.54 -3.24
CA ILE A 133 11.79 -4.14 -4.52
C ILE A 133 12.98 -3.38 -5.08
N ASP A 134 13.93 -4.12 -5.64
CA ASP A 134 14.96 -3.61 -6.55
C ASP A 134 14.31 -3.23 -7.89
N LEU A 135 14.20 -1.93 -8.13
CA LEU A 135 13.50 -1.37 -9.29
C LEU A 135 14.38 -1.31 -10.54
N SER A 136 15.66 -1.68 -10.46
CA SER A 136 16.48 -1.87 -11.66
C SER A 136 15.95 -3.00 -12.55
N LYS A 137 15.11 -3.89 -11.99
CA LYS A 137 14.42 -5.00 -12.67
C LYS A 137 12.96 -4.68 -13.05
N TRP A 138 12.57 -3.40 -12.97
CA TRP A 138 11.22 -2.92 -13.28
C TRP A 138 11.04 -2.80 -14.80
N GLN A 139 10.04 -3.49 -15.36
CA GLN A 139 9.67 -3.36 -16.78
C GLN A 139 8.20 -2.97 -17.00
N GLY A 140 7.51 -2.49 -15.96
CA GLY A 140 6.14 -1.98 -16.07
C GLY A 140 5.06 -3.08 -16.17
N HIS A 141 3.99 -2.84 -15.41
CA HIS A 141 2.72 -3.59 -15.34
C HIS A 141 2.79 -5.06 -14.88
N SER A 142 1.66 -5.49 -14.33
CA SER A 142 1.37 -6.78 -13.66
C SER A 142 2.22 -7.97 -14.10
N ARG A 143 2.75 -8.71 -13.12
CA ARG A 143 3.40 -10.00 -13.37
C ARG A 143 2.41 -11.15 -13.32
N THR A 144 2.61 -12.16 -14.16
CA THR A 144 1.83 -13.41 -14.12
C THR A 144 2.24 -14.26 -12.90
N LEU A 145 1.43 -15.27 -12.56
CA LEU A 145 1.74 -16.20 -11.46
C LEU A 145 3.08 -16.93 -11.67
N GLU A 146 3.37 -17.30 -12.91
CA GLU A 146 4.60 -17.99 -13.32
C GLU A 146 5.84 -17.12 -13.10
N GLU A 147 5.75 -15.83 -13.44
CA GLU A 147 6.82 -14.88 -13.17
C GLU A 147 7.06 -14.72 -11.67
N LEU A 148 5.99 -14.63 -10.86
CA LEU A 148 6.09 -14.50 -9.40
C LEU A 148 6.74 -15.72 -8.74
N MET A 149 6.38 -16.95 -9.17
CA MET A 149 6.97 -18.19 -8.66
C MET A 149 8.45 -18.32 -9.00
N THR A 150 8.92 -17.70 -10.09
CA THR A 150 10.35 -17.65 -10.42
C THR A 150 11.14 -16.79 -9.43
N PHE A 151 10.54 -15.72 -8.90
CA PHE A 151 11.17 -14.86 -7.89
C PHE A 151 11.05 -15.40 -6.47
N TYR A 152 9.99 -16.18 -6.20
CA TYR A 152 9.70 -16.78 -4.90
C TYR A 152 9.42 -18.28 -5.07
N PRO A 153 10.44 -19.10 -5.33
CA PRO A 153 10.25 -20.53 -5.42
C PRO A 153 9.68 -21.06 -4.11
N ILE A 154 8.61 -21.85 -4.23
CA ILE A 154 8.04 -22.59 -3.11
C ILE A 154 8.85 -23.90 -3.04
N ASP A 155 9.58 -24.08 -1.95
CA ASP A 155 10.25 -25.35 -1.63
C ASP A 155 9.24 -26.48 -1.36
#